data_AF-A0A2V8ABD9-F1
#
_entry.id   AF-A0A2V8ABD9-F1
#
_cell.length_a   1.000
_cell.length_b   1.000
_cell.length_c   1.000
_cell.angle_alpha   90.00
_cell.angle_beta   90.00
_cell.angle_gamma   90.00
#
_symmetry.space_group_name_H-M   'P 1'
#
loop_
_entity.id
_entity.type
_entity.pdbx_description
1 polymer ?
#
loop_
_entity_poly.entity_id
_entity_poly.type
_entity_poly.pdbx_seq_one_letter_code
_entity_poly.pdbx_strand_id
1 'polypeptide(L)'
;MSSKTASRDPYLVKSVVHSSRALSAFRVSGEALPLKEISARSGLPKSMAFRLLYTLERCGMIEKVGENLYRSSVRPFKQRLYRIGYAAQGTDYQFSKEVSAGLQRAAAAEGVELICVDNRYSPRIAQRNADVLVRERVDLVIEFQTDEQIAPIVAAKYREANIPLIAIEIPHPGATYFGANNYEAGLI
;
A
#
# COMPACT_ATOMS: atom_id res chain seq x y z
N MET A 1 -35.90 -16.40 -17.28
CA MET A 1 -34.50 -16.38 -17.76
C MET A 1 -33.71 -17.36 -16.90
N SER A 2 -33.30 -18.48 -17.49
CA SER A 2 -32.72 -19.62 -16.77
C SER A 2 -31.32 -19.28 -16.23
N SER A 3 -31.14 -19.44 -14.93
CA SER A 3 -29.85 -19.42 -14.23
C SER A 3 -28.89 -20.41 -14.89
N LYS A 4 -27.81 -19.93 -15.50
CA LYS A 4 -26.69 -20.77 -15.93
C LYS A 4 -25.99 -21.27 -14.67
N THR A 5 -26.24 -22.52 -14.31
CA THR A 5 -25.47 -23.24 -13.28
C THR A 5 -24.00 -23.20 -13.69
N ALA A 6 -23.16 -22.49 -12.93
CA ALA A 6 -21.72 -22.41 -13.18
C ALA A 6 -21.15 -23.84 -13.26
N SER A 7 -20.57 -24.21 -14.41
CA SER A 7 -20.00 -25.55 -14.59
C SER A 7 -18.90 -25.76 -13.55
N ARG A 8 -18.98 -26.88 -12.84
CA ARG A 8 -18.03 -27.26 -11.79
C ARG A 8 -16.65 -27.48 -12.42
N ASP A 9 -15.67 -26.65 -12.09
CA ASP A 9 -14.29 -26.80 -12.54
C ASP A 9 -13.70 -28.10 -11.96
N PRO A 10 -13.40 -29.13 -12.80
CA PRO A 10 -12.96 -30.44 -12.32
C PRO A 10 -11.55 -30.43 -11.74
N TYR A 11 -10.73 -29.42 -12.05
CA TYR A 11 -9.35 -29.31 -11.55
C TYR A 11 -9.26 -28.50 -10.25
N LEU A 12 -10.32 -27.81 -9.85
CA LEU A 12 -10.32 -26.96 -8.67
C LEU A 12 -10.49 -27.77 -7.38
N VAL A 13 -9.40 -27.90 -6.62
CA VAL A 13 -9.39 -28.56 -5.32
C VAL A 13 -9.87 -27.58 -4.22
N LYS A 14 -11.10 -27.78 -3.73
CA LYS A 14 -11.73 -26.89 -2.74
C LYS A 14 -10.92 -26.69 -1.45
N SER A 15 -10.26 -27.73 -0.95
CA SER A 15 -9.45 -27.62 0.27
C SER A 15 -8.30 -26.62 0.10
N VAL A 16 -7.62 -26.62 -1.05
CA VAL A 16 -6.56 -25.65 -1.38
C VAL A 16 -7.12 -24.23 -1.46
N VAL A 17 -8.30 -24.05 -2.06
CA VAL A 17 -8.99 -22.74 -2.10
C VAL A 17 -9.29 -22.23 -0.69
N HIS A 18 -9.80 -23.09 0.19
CA HIS A 18 -10.11 -22.69 1.57
C HIS A 18 -8.83 -22.42 2.39
N SER A 19 -7.78 -23.23 2.24
CA SER A 19 -6.47 -22.97 2.84
C SER A 19 -5.89 -21.62 2.39
N SER A 20 -5.95 -21.33 1.09
CA SER A 20 -5.51 -20.04 0.54
C SER A 20 -6.30 -18.86 1.11
N ARG A 21 -7.62 -19.00 1.30
CA ARG A 21 -8.44 -17.97 1.97
C ARG A 21 -8.07 -17.78 3.44
N ALA A 22 -7.75 -18.85 4.17
CA ALA A 22 -7.30 -18.76 5.55
C ALA A 22 -5.94 -18.03 5.64
N LEU A 23 -4.99 -18.33 4.76
CA LEU A 23 -3.71 -17.64 4.67
C LEU A 23 -3.85 -16.16 4.25
N SER A 24 -4.82 -15.86 3.38
CA SER A 24 -5.09 -14.48 2.95
C SER A 24 -5.74 -13.60 4.03
N ALA A 25 -6.13 -14.17 5.18
CA ALA A 25 -6.59 -13.39 6.33
C ALA A 25 -5.45 -12.56 6.95
N PHE A 26 -4.20 -13.01 6.74
CA PHE A 26 -2.99 -12.31 7.13
C PHE A 26 -2.58 -11.34 6.00
N ARG A 27 -2.80 -10.04 6.23
CA ARG A 27 -2.49 -8.91 5.36
C ARG A 27 -1.12 -8.29 5.61
N VAL A 28 -0.60 -8.37 6.84
CA VAL A 28 0.64 -7.72 7.26
C VAL A 28 1.66 -8.77 7.71
N SER A 29 2.93 -8.57 7.34
CA SER A 29 4.02 -9.45 7.77
C SER A 29 4.18 -9.43 9.30
N GLY A 30 4.20 -10.62 9.91
CA GLY A 30 4.41 -10.77 11.35
C GLY A 30 3.18 -10.52 12.23
N GLU A 31 2.01 -10.20 11.66
CA GLU A 31 0.80 -10.04 12.46
C GLU A 31 0.35 -11.35 13.11
N ALA A 32 -0.12 -11.27 14.36
CA ALA A 32 -0.70 -12.39 15.08
C ALA A 32 -2.21 -12.21 15.22
N LEU A 33 -3.00 -13.14 14.67
CA LEU A 33 -4.45 -13.05 14.63
C LEU A 33 -5.12 -14.18 15.41
N PRO A 34 -6.22 -13.90 16.12
CA PRO A 34 -7.03 -14.95 16.73
C PRO A 34 -7.93 -15.66 15.73
N LEU A 35 -8.31 -16.90 16.04
CA LEU A 35 -9.17 -17.72 15.17
C LEU A 35 -10.47 -17.00 14.74
N LYS A 36 -11.06 -16.20 15.65
CA LYS A 36 -12.29 -15.43 15.37
C LYS A 36 -12.06 -14.45 14.22
N GLU A 37 -10.94 -13.73 14.25
CA GLU A 37 -10.58 -12.74 13.26
C GLU A 37 -10.24 -13.40 11.92
N ILE A 38 -9.50 -14.51 11.95
CA ILE A 38 -9.16 -15.29 10.76
C ILE A 38 -10.44 -15.80 10.08
N SER A 39 -11.39 -16.34 10.86
CA SER A 39 -12.68 -16.81 10.36
C SER A 39 -13.49 -15.68 9.71
N ALA A 40 -13.54 -14.51 10.35
CA ALA A 40 -14.22 -13.33 9.81
C ALA A 40 -13.57 -12.83 8.52
N ARG A 41 -12.25 -12.64 8.49
CA ARG A 41 -11.50 -12.12 7.33
C ARG A 41 -11.50 -13.07 6.14
N SER A 42 -11.45 -14.38 6.38
CA SER A 42 -11.43 -15.40 5.32
C SER A 42 -12.83 -15.79 4.81
N GLY A 43 -13.89 -15.39 5.53
CA GLY A 43 -15.27 -15.79 5.24
C GLY A 43 -15.52 -17.30 5.44
N LEU A 44 -14.68 -17.96 6.25
CA LEU A 44 -14.77 -19.41 6.50
C LEU A 44 -15.43 -19.66 7.86
N PRO A 45 -16.29 -20.68 8.00
CA PRO A 45 -16.81 -21.09 9.30
C PRO A 45 -15.69 -21.41 10.29
N LYS A 46 -15.87 -21.04 11.57
CA LYS A 46 -14.84 -21.16 12.62
C LYS A 46 -14.25 -22.57 12.74
N SER A 47 -15.08 -23.61 12.63
CA SER A 47 -14.65 -25.01 12.66
C SER A 47 -13.75 -25.39 11.48
N MET A 48 -14.07 -24.88 10.28
CA MET A 48 -13.26 -25.11 9.08
C MET A 48 -11.95 -24.33 9.14
N ALA A 49 -12.00 -23.06 9.53
CA ALA A 49 -10.80 -22.24 9.75
C ALA A 49 -9.85 -22.92 10.75
N PHE A 50 -10.36 -23.39 11.89
CA PHE A 50 -9.55 -24.11 12.88
C PHE A 50 -8.86 -25.35 12.29
N ARG A 51 -9.59 -26.20 11.56
CA ARG A 51 -9.04 -27.41 10.94
C ARG A 51 -7.98 -27.07 9.89
N LEU A 52 -8.20 -26.02 9.09
CA LEU A 52 -7.24 -25.57 8.10
C LEU A 52 -5.98 -25.01 8.75
N LEU A 53 -6.12 -24.16 9.77
CA LEU A 53 -4.99 -23.61 10.54
C LEU A 53 -4.15 -24.72 11.16
N TYR A 54 -4.78 -25.75 11.73
CA TYR A 54 -4.09 -26.91 12.28
C TYR A 54 -3.25 -27.65 11.23
N THR A 55 -3.81 -27.89 10.03
CA THR A 55 -3.06 -28.51 8.93
C THR A 55 -1.95 -27.61 8.43
N LEU A 56 -2.22 -26.31 8.24
CA LEU A 56 -1.26 -25.32 7.77
C LEU A 56 -0.09 -25.14 8.75
N GLU A 57 -0.34 -25.22 10.06
CA GLU A 57 0.68 -25.23 11.10
C GLU A 57 1.60 -26.44 10.96
N ARG A 58 1.04 -27.65 10.81
CA ARG A 58 1.83 -28.86 10.57
C ARG A 58 2.59 -28.84 9.24
N CYS A 59 2.12 -28.08 8.26
CA CYS A 59 2.83 -27.85 7.01
C CYS A 59 3.85 -26.70 7.08
N GLY A 60 4.03 -26.05 8.24
CA GLY A 60 4.99 -24.95 8.43
C GLY A 60 4.60 -23.63 7.77
N MET A 61 3.33 -23.47 7.36
CA MET A 61 2.83 -22.23 6.73
C MET A 61 2.26 -21.23 7.75
N ILE A 62 1.98 -21.71 8.96
CA ILE A 62 1.45 -20.95 10.08
C ILE A 62 2.19 -21.36 11.35
N GLU A 63 2.42 -20.41 12.23
CA GLU A 63 2.93 -20.63 13.58
C GLU A 63 1.86 -20.31 14.61
N LYS A 64 1.70 -21.19 15.59
CA LYS A 64 0.86 -20.93 16.76
C LYS A 64 1.70 -20.25 17.84
N VAL A 65 1.51 -18.94 18.01
CA VAL A 65 2.31 -18.09 18.91
C VAL A 65 1.65 -17.85 20.28
N GLY A 66 0.49 -18.46 20.52
CA GLY A 66 -0.24 -18.42 21.79
C GLY A 66 -1.46 -19.34 21.77
N GLU A 67 -2.24 -19.41 22.86
CA GLU A 67 -3.38 -20.35 22.98
C GLU A 67 -4.37 -20.28 21.81
N ASN A 68 -4.64 -19.06 21.33
CA ASN A 68 -5.52 -18.78 20.20
C ASN A 68 -4.96 -17.62 19.36
N LEU A 69 -3.65 -17.62 19.11
CA LEU A 69 -2.98 -16.63 18.27
C LEU A 69 -2.13 -17.35 17.23
N TYR A 70 -2.34 -16.98 15.97
CA TYR A 70 -1.69 -17.58 14.82
C TYR A 70 -0.94 -16.50 14.06
N ARG A 71 0.20 -16.85 13.47
CA ARG A 71 1.00 -15.99 12.60
C ARG A 71 1.24 -16.73 11.30
N SER A 72 1.14 -16.07 10.15
CA SER A 72 1.53 -16.72 8.90
C SER A 72 3.04 -16.64 8.70
N SER A 73 3.65 -17.78 8.36
CA SER A 73 5.04 -17.88 7.92
C SER A 73 5.17 -17.65 6.41
N VAL A 74 4.03 -17.54 5.70
CA VAL A 74 3.98 -17.21 4.28
C VAL A 74 3.62 -15.74 4.11
N ARG A 75 4.32 -15.05 3.20
CA ARG A 75 3.98 -13.65 2.89
C ARG A 75 2.57 -13.57 2.27
N PRO A 76 1.82 -12.46 2.49
CA PRO A 76 0.48 -12.30 1.93
C PRO A 76 0.47 -12.52 0.41
N PHE A 77 -0.31 -13.51 -0.06
CA PHE A 77 -0.28 -14.00 -1.45
C PHE A 77 -0.77 -13.01 -2.51
N LYS A 78 -1.42 -11.91 -2.10
CA LYS A 78 -1.85 -10.81 -2.97
C LYS A 78 -1.84 -9.50 -2.19
N GLN A 79 -0.67 -8.93 -1.94
CA GLN A 79 -0.62 -7.48 -1.94
C GLN A 79 -0.81 -7.10 -3.41
N ARG A 80 -1.88 -6.35 -3.75
CA ARG A 80 -1.82 -5.56 -4.99
C ARG A 80 -0.52 -4.77 -4.85
N LEU A 81 0.45 -5.01 -5.73
CA LEU A 81 1.68 -4.24 -5.76
C LEU A 81 1.25 -2.82 -6.08
N TYR A 82 1.03 -2.02 -5.03
CA TYR A 82 0.73 -0.61 -5.21
C TYR A 82 1.98 0.01 -5.80
N ARG A 83 1.77 0.76 -6.86
CA ARG A 83 2.83 1.54 -7.48
C ARG A 83 2.66 2.98 -7.04
N ILE A 84 3.54 3.47 -6.19
CA ILE A 84 3.48 4.85 -5.68
C ILE A 84 4.55 5.68 -6.40
N GLY A 85 4.15 6.83 -6.92
CA GLY A 85 5.07 7.85 -7.41
C GLY A 85 5.51 8.75 -6.26
N TYR A 86 6.82 8.98 -6.13
CA TYR A 86 7.36 9.98 -5.22
C TYR A 86 8.16 11.00 -6.01
N ALA A 87 7.68 12.24 -6.00
CA ALA A 87 8.37 13.38 -6.59
C ALA A 87 9.10 14.14 -5.46
N ALA A 88 10.40 13.87 -5.33
CA ALA A 88 11.25 14.53 -4.34
C ALA A 88 11.47 15.99 -4.73
N GLN A 89 11.60 16.85 -3.73
CA GLN A 89 11.85 18.28 -3.91
C GLN A 89 13.23 18.55 -4.55
N GLY A 90 14.25 17.87 -4.03
CA GLY A 90 15.65 17.98 -4.42
C GLY A 90 16.56 17.20 -3.47
N THR A 91 17.84 17.06 -3.81
CA THR A 91 18.79 16.24 -3.03
C THR A 91 19.70 17.04 -2.11
N ASP A 92 19.53 18.36 -2.02
CA ASP A 92 20.53 19.23 -1.37
C ASP A 92 20.27 19.39 0.13
N TYR A 93 19.01 19.45 0.56
CA TYR A 93 18.65 19.59 1.97
C TYR A 93 18.56 18.25 2.70
N GLN A 94 19.11 18.21 3.93
CA GLN A 94 19.07 17.00 4.76
C GLN A 94 17.64 16.52 5.04
N PHE A 95 16.70 17.45 5.25
CA PHE A 95 15.30 17.11 5.46
C PHE A 95 14.71 16.31 4.28
N SER A 96 14.92 16.76 3.05
CA SER A 96 14.47 16.05 1.84
C SER A 96 15.11 14.66 1.70
N LYS A 97 16.40 14.53 2.06
CA LYS A 97 17.07 13.22 2.10
C LYS A 97 16.43 12.27 3.10
N GLU A 98 16.13 12.75 4.31
CA GLU A 98 15.50 11.93 5.36
C GLU A 98 14.07 11.51 4.99
N VAL A 99 13.27 12.41 4.41
CA VAL A 99 11.93 12.08 3.88
C VAL A 99 12.03 11.00 2.80
N SER A 100 12.95 11.19 1.83
CA SER A 100 13.16 10.23 0.74
C SER A 100 13.60 8.86 1.27
N ALA A 101 14.56 8.82 2.19
CA ALA A 101 15.06 7.58 2.78
C ALA A 101 13.99 6.89 3.65
N GLY A 102 13.20 7.67 4.40
CA GLY A 102 12.06 7.16 5.18
C GLY A 102 11.02 6.50 4.30
N LEU A 103 10.64 7.15 3.20
CA LEU A 103 9.66 6.61 2.26
C LEU A 103 10.16 5.34 1.57
N GLN A 104 11.43 5.30 1.16
CA GLN A 104 12.05 4.10 0.59
C GLN A 104 12.04 2.92 1.57
N ARG A 105 12.40 3.15 2.84
CA ARG A 105 12.33 2.12 3.89
C ARG A 105 10.91 1.60 4.10
N ALA A 106 9.92 2.50 4.17
CA ALA A 106 8.52 2.13 4.35
C ALA A 106 7.99 1.32 3.15
N ALA A 107 8.28 1.76 1.93
CA ALA A 107 7.86 1.05 0.72
C ALA A 107 8.45 -0.37 0.65
N ALA A 108 9.73 -0.53 0.99
CA ALA A 108 10.39 -1.83 1.03
C ALA A 108 9.81 -2.75 2.12
N ALA A 109 9.48 -2.22 3.29
CA ALA A 109 8.86 -2.99 4.37
C ALA A 109 7.45 -3.49 4.01
N GLU A 110 6.69 -2.68 3.28
CA GLU A 110 5.30 -2.96 2.91
C GLU A 110 5.13 -3.65 1.53
N GLY A 111 6.23 -3.90 0.81
CA GLY A 111 6.17 -4.53 -0.51
C GLY A 111 5.53 -3.65 -1.59
N VAL A 112 5.66 -2.33 -1.46
CA VAL A 112 5.15 -1.32 -2.39
C VAL A 112 6.22 -0.99 -3.43
N GLU A 113 5.84 -0.90 -4.70
CA GLU A 113 6.73 -0.41 -5.75
C GLU A 113 6.78 1.12 -5.67
N LEU A 114 7.98 1.68 -5.44
CA LEU A 114 8.18 3.13 -5.33
C LEU A 114 8.98 3.65 -6.53
N ILE A 115 8.35 4.51 -7.33
CA ILE A 115 9.00 5.21 -8.45
C ILE A 115 9.42 6.59 -7.95
N CYS A 116 10.72 6.79 -7.75
CA CYS A 116 11.27 8.07 -7.31
C CYS A 116 11.68 8.92 -8.52
N VAL A 117 11.23 10.18 -8.54
CA VAL A 117 11.69 11.23 -9.46
C VAL A 117 12.13 12.44 -8.66
N ASP A 118 13.00 13.27 -9.23
CA ASP A 118 13.57 14.43 -8.55
C ASP A 118 13.16 15.71 -9.29
N ASN A 119 12.46 16.60 -8.59
CA ASN A 119 11.99 17.88 -9.11
C ASN A 119 13.11 18.90 -9.25
N ARG A 120 14.24 18.73 -8.54
CA ARG A 120 15.41 19.62 -8.57
C ARG A 120 15.06 21.09 -8.34
N TYR A 121 14.11 21.35 -7.45
CA TYR A 121 13.55 22.68 -7.18
C TYR A 121 13.05 23.43 -8.44
N SER A 122 12.73 22.71 -9.51
CA SER A 122 12.35 23.30 -10.79
C SER A 122 10.88 23.02 -11.09
N PRO A 123 10.04 24.06 -11.19
CA PRO A 123 8.63 23.91 -11.55
C PRO A 123 8.43 23.22 -12.90
N ARG A 124 9.34 23.46 -13.85
CA ARG A 124 9.33 22.83 -15.17
C ARG A 124 9.63 21.33 -15.09
N ILE A 125 10.61 20.95 -14.27
CA ILE A 125 10.95 19.54 -14.07
C ILE A 125 9.83 18.83 -13.31
N ALA A 126 9.23 19.47 -12.31
CA ALA A 126 8.10 18.92 -11.57
C ALA A 126 6.90 18.60 -12.47
N GLN A 127 6.53 19.50 -13.38
CA GLN A 127 5.49 19.21 -14.37
C GLN A 127 5.84 18.01 -15.27
N ARG A 128 7.11 17.91 -15.70
CA ARG A 128 7.58 16.79 -16.53
C ARG A 128 7.58 15.48 -15.74
N ASN A 129 7.97 15.52 -14.47
CA ASN A 129 7.94 14.38 -13.55
C ASN A 129 6.50 13.91 -13.32
N ALA A 130 5.55 14.83 -13.16
CA ALA A 130 4.14 14.49 -13.09
C ALA A 130 3.67 13.73 -14.35
N ASP A 131 4.08 14.17 -15.54
CA ASP A 131 3.77 13.44 -16.79
C ASP A 131 4.39 12.03 -16.82
N VAL A 132 5.60 11.87 -16.28
CA VAL A 132 6.24 10.54 -16.15
C VAL A 132 5.43 9.64 -15.22
N LEU A 133 5.07 10.13 -14.03
CA LEU A 133 4.32 9.35 -13.04
C LEU A 133 2.91 8.97 -13.53
N VAL A 134 2.25 9.87 -14.27
CA VAL A 134 0.97 9.57 -14.94
C VAL A 134 1.14 8.46 -15.97
N ARG A 135 2.19 8.51 -16.81
CA ARG A 135 2.48 7.48 -17.81
C ARG A 135 2.78 6.12 -17.20
N GLU A 136 3.47 6.11 -16.06
CA GLU A 136 3.77 4.90 -15.28
C GLU A 136 2.55 4.29 -14.58
N ARG A 137 1.38 4.96 -14.66
CA ARG A 137 0.10 4.53 -14.09
C ARG A 137 0.21 4.20 -12.60
N VAL A 138 0.87 5.09 -11.87
CA VAL A 138 0.97 4.98 -10.41
C VAL A 138 -0.42 5.06 -9.78
N ASP A 139 -0.63 4.34 -8.68
CA ASP A 139 -1.89 4.30 -7.93
C ASP A 139 -2.06 5.51 -7.00
N LEU A 140 -0.97 6.21 -6.68
CA LEU A 140 -0.89 7.36 -5.78
C LEU A 140 0.38 8.15 -6.10
N VAL A 141 0.34 9.47 -5.96
CA VAL A 141 1.54 10.31 -5.93
C VAL A 141 1.73 10.97 -4.57
N ILE A 142 2.98 10.97 -4.10
CA ILE A 142 3.47 11.80 -3.01
C ILE A 142 4.34 12.90 -3.64
N GLU A 143 3.87 14.14 -3.59
CA GLU A 143 4.52 15.29 -4.19
C GLU A 143 5.18 16.14 -3.11
N PHE A 144 6.49 16.30 -3.21
CA PHE A 144 7.25 17.21 -2.37
C PHE A 144 7.79 18.35 -3.25
N GLN A 145 7.09 19.48 -3.23
CA GLN A 145 7.37 20.64 -4.05
C GLN A 145 7.35 21.90 -3.20
N THR A 146 8.27 22.84 -3.44
CA THR A 146 8.34 24.13 -2.73
C THR A 146 7.72 25.30 -3.46
N ASP A 147 7.49 25.20 -4.77
CA ASP A 147 6.84 26.27 -5.52
C ASP A 147 5.31 26.16 -5.40
N GLU A 148 4.68 27.06 -4.66
CA GLU A 148 3.22 27.13 -4.53
C GLU A 148 2.52 27.40 -5.86
N GLN A 149 3.17 28.12 -6.78
CA GLN A 149 2.57 28.50 -8.06
C GLN A 149 2.38 27.29 -8.98
N ILE A 150 3.20 26.25 -8.82
CA ILE A 150 3.08 25.03 -9.63
C ILE A 150 2.08 24.01 -9.07
N ALA A 151 1.76 24.12 -7.77
CA ALA A 151 0.91 23.15 -7.08
C ALA A 151 -0.45 22.92 -7.76
N PRO A 152 -1.20 23.95 -8.23
CA PRO A 152 -2.46 23.73 -8.95
C PRO A 152 -2.30 23.00 -10.28
N ILE A 153 -1.19 23.24 -11.00
CA ILE A 153 -0.92 22.63 -12.31
C ILE A 153 -0.60 21.15 -12.14
N VAL A 154 0.27 20.82 -11.18
CA VAL A 154 0.62 19.44 -10.84
C VAL A 154 -0.61 18.67 -10.33
N ALA A 155 -1.39 19.28 -9.43
CA ALA A 155 -2.62 18.68 -8.91
C ALA A 155 -3.66 18.41 -10.01
N ALA A 156 -3.82 19.34 -10.96
CA ALA A 156 -4.72 19.17 -12.09
C ALA A 156 -4.35 17.94 -12.95
N LYS A 157 -3.06 17.76 -13.25
CA LYS A 157 -2.57 16.60 -14.02
C LYS A 157 -2.93 15.26 -13.36
N TYR A 158 -2.66 15.11 -12.06
CA TYR A 158 -2.98 13.86 -11.36
C TYR A 158 -4.49 13.65 -11.25
N ARG A 159 -5.25 14.71 -11.00
CA ARG A 159 -6.72 14.65 -10.97
C ARG A 159 -7.32 14.22 -12.31
N GLU A 160 -6.85 14.77 -13.42
CA GLU A 160 -7.28 14.37 -14.77
C GLU A 160 -6.97 12.89 -15.06
N ALA A 161 -5.88 12.38 -14.50
CA ALA A 161 -5.50 10.97 -14.57
C ALA A 161 -6.21 10.06 -13.55
N ASN A 162 -7.07 10.61 -12.67
CA ASN A 162 -7.69 9.91 -11.53
C ASN A 162 -6.68 9.30 -10.55
N ILE A 163 -5.54 9.97 -10.37
CA ILE A 163 -4.48 9.58 -9.44
C ILE A 163 -4.60 10.43 -8.17
N PRO A 164 -4.82 9.82 -6.98
CA PRO A 164 -4.83 10.54 -5.73
C PRO A 164 -3.45 11.13 -5.41
N LEU A 165 -3.44 12.26 -4.70
CA LEU A 165 -2.23 13.03 -4.39
C LEU A 165 -2.10 13.27 -2.88
N ILE A 166 -0.91 13.01 -2.34
CA ILE A 166 -0.46 13.49 -1.04
C ILE A 166 0.56 14.61 -1.29
N ALA A 167 0.34 15.76 -0.68
CA ALA A 167 1.25 16.90 -0.81
C ALA A 167 2.05 17.09 0.49
N ILE A 168 3.38 17.13 0.38
CA ILE A 168 4.29 17.39 1.48
C ILE A 168 4.64 18.89 1.52
N GLU A 169 4.54 19.49 2.70
CA GLU A 169 4.90 20.89 3.02
C GLU A 169 4.04 21.97 2.34
N ILE A 170 3.90 21.92 1.01
CA ILE A 170 3.11 22.88 0.24
C ILE A 170 1.76 22.28 -0.14
N PRO A 171 0.63 22.89 0.27
CA PRO A 171 -0.70 22.37 -0.02
C PRO A 171 -0.99 22.40 -1.53
N HIS A 172 -1.48 21.27 -2.05
CA HIS A 172 -1.96 21.15 -3.42
C HIS A 172 -3.49 21.06 -3.43
N PRO A 173 -4.20 21.75 -4.35
CA PRO A 173 -5.65 21.67 -4.42
C PRO A 173 -6.17 20.23 -4.58
N GLY A 174 -7.01 19.79 -3.64
CA GLY A 174 -7.61 18.45 -3.66
C GLY A 174 -6.68 17.31 -3.19
N ALA A 175 -5.46 17.63 -2.74
CA ALA A 175 -4.54 16.66 -2.17
C ALA A 175 -4.80 16.43 -0.68
N THR A 176 -4.45 15.25 -0.19
CA THR A 176 -4.23 15.04 1.24
C THR A 176 -2.95 15.77 1.65
N TYR A 177 -3.04 16.70 2.59
CA TYR A 177 -1.88 17.45 3.07
C TYR A 177 -1.12 16.67 4.16
N PHE A 178 0.20 16.63 4.06
CA PHE A 178 1.10 16.09 5.08
C PHE A 178 2.22 17.08 5.37
N GLY A 179 2.17 17.72 6.53
CA GLY A 179 3.18 18.70 6.92
C GLY A 179 3.04 19.12 8.37
N ALA A 180 4.06 19.82 8.88
CA ALA A 180 4.05 20.38 10.22
C ALA A 180 3.16 21.63 10.29
N ASN A 181 2.73 21.96 11.50
CA ASN A 181 2.18 23.29 11.78
C ASN A 181 3.34 24.27 12.00
N ASN A 182 3.83 24.85 10.90
CA ASN A 182 4.98 25.76 10.94
C ASN A 182 4.69 27.07 11.69
N TYR A 183 3.42 27.48 11.81
CA TYR A 183 3.05 28.66 12.60
C TYR A 183 3.34 28.43 14.08
N GLU A 184 2.83 27.33 14.65
CA GLU A 184 3.08 26.98 16.05
C GLU A 184 4.57 26.70 16.31
N ALA A 185 5.25 26.06 15.36
CA ALA A 185 6.68 25.78 15.48
C ALA A 185 7.55 27.05 15.48
N GLY A 186 7.07 28.16 14.91
CA GLY A 186 7.78 29.45 14.88
C GLY A 186 7.62 30.29 16.15
N LEU A 187 6.82 29.83 17.12
CA LEU A 187 6.59 30.53 18.40
C LEU A 187 7.63 30.21 19.47
N ILE A 188 8.51 29.23 19.23
CA ILE A 188 9.52 28.75 20.18
C ILE A 188 10.94 29.26 19.85
#